data_AF-A0A8S4QLX9-F1
#
_entry.id   AF-A0A8S4QLX9-F1
#
_cell.length_a   1.000
_cell.length_b   1.000
_cell.length_c   1.000
_cell.angle_alpha   90.00
_cell.angle_beta   90.00
_cell.angle_gamma   90.00
#
_symmetry.space_group_name_H-M   'P 1'
#
loop_
_entity.id
_entity.type
_entity.pdbx_description
1 polymer ?
#
loop_
_entity_poly.entity_id
_entity_poly.type
_entity_poly.pdbx_seq_one_letter_code
_entity_poly.pdbx_strand_id
1 'polypeptide(L)'
;MLGVSLRDRIRNVEIRRRTRVTDIAQRVAKLKWQWAGRIVRRKDGRWGPKVLEWQRRTGKRNVGRPPTRWTDVAGLQKTYVQQWTSIS
;
A
#
# COMPACT_ATOMS: atom_id res chain seq x y z
N MET A 1 19.44 10.22 -24.60
CA MET A 1 20.34 10.14 -23.42
C MET A 1 21.08 11.46 -23.27
N LEU A 2 21.43 11.90 -22.06
CA LEU A 2 22.01 13.23 -21.76
C LEU A 2 23.47 13.44 -22.23
N GLY A 3 24.13 12.44 -22.83
CA GLY A 3 25.52 12.56 -23.30
C GLY A 3 26.56 12.81 -22.21
N VAL A 4 26.22 12.55 -20.95
CA VAL A 4 27.06 12.82 -19.77
C VAL A 4 27.91 11.62 -19.38
N SER A 5 29.15 11.86 -19.00
CA SER A 5 30.12 10.87 -18.54
C SER A 5 30.39 10.99 -17.04
N LEU A 6 30.97 9.94 -16.43
CA LEU A 6 31.38 9.99 -15.01
C LEU A 6 32.44 11.08 -14.72
N ARG A 7 33.20 11.51 -15.73
CA ARG A 7 34.22 12.56 -15.61
C ARG A 7 33.61 13.94 -15.39
N ASP A 8 32.37 14.15 -15.84
CA ASP A 8 31.66 15.42 -15.69
C ASP A 8 31.26 15.69 -14.22
N ARG A 9 31.32 14.66 -13.36
CA ARG A 9 31.02 14.72 -11.91
C ARG A 9 29.69 15.43 -11.60
N ILE A 10 28.72 15.31 -12.51
CA ILE A 10 27.41 15.95 -12.37
C ILE A 10 26.63 15.24 -11.26
N ARG A 11 26.10 16.03 -10.32
CA ARG A 11 25.28 15.50 -9.22
C ARG A 11 23.98 14.89 -9.74
N ASN A 12 23.53 13.81 -9.11
CA ASN A 12 22.29 13.12 -9.46
C ASN A 12 21.06 14.06 -9.45
N VAL A 13 21.04 15.05 -8.54
CA VAL A 13 19.96 16.05 -8.47
C VAL A 13 19.84 16.84 -9.78
N GLU A 14 20.97 17.22 -10.39
CA GLU A 14 20.99 17.97 -11.66
C GLU A 14 20.57 17.08 -12.84
N ILE A 15 20.97 15.80 -12.84
CA ILE A 15 20.51 14.83 -13.84
C ILE A 15 18.99 14.64 -13.76
N ARG A 16 18.44 14.49 -12.55
CA ARG A 16 16.98 14.35 -12.33
C ARG A 16 16.23 15.63 -12.73
N ARG A 17 16.80 16.81 -12.50
CA ARG A 17 16.27 18.10 -12.96
C ARG A 17 16.20 18.17 -14.49
N ARG A 18 17.29 17.85 -15.18
CA ARG A 18 17.37 17.89 -16.66
C ARG A 18 16.42 16.88 -17.31
N THR A 19 16.35 15.67 -16.76
CA THR A 19 15.48 14.60 -17.29
C THR A 19 14.02 14.73 -16.87
N ARG A 20 13.70 15.64 -15.93
CA ARG A 20 12.37 15.79 -15.32
C ARG A 20 11.79 14.46 -14.83
N VAL A 21 12.67 13.56 -14.37
CA VAL A 21 12.28 12.26 -13.85
C VAL A 21 11.43 12.44 -12.61
N THR A 22 10.24 11.84 -12.62
CA THR A 22 9.33 11.86 -11.47
C THR A 22 10.02 11.30 -10.23
N ASP A 23 9.69 11.84 -9.07
CA ASP A 23 10.25 11.31 -7.85
C ASP A 23 9.88 9.84 -7.62
N ILE A 24 10.88 9.01 -7.28
CA ILE A 24 10.69 7.56 -7.15
C ILE A 24 9.73 7.27 -6.00
N ALA A 25 9.85 8.00 -4.87
CA ALA A 25 8.96 7.79 -3.73
C ALA A 25 7.53 8.16 -4.10
N GLN A 26 7.32 9.26 -4.83
CA GLN A 26 6.00 9.63 -5.35
C GLN A 26 5.43 8.56 -6.30
N ARG A 27 6.27 8.02 -7.20
CA ARG A 27 5.85 6.97 -8.13
C ARG A 27 5.47 5.68 -7.40
N VAL A 28 6.26 5.26 -6.42
CA VAL A 28 6.00 4.10 -5.58
C VAL A 28 4.71 4.28 -4.80
N ALA A 29 4.51 5.45 -4.18
CA ALA A 29 3.28 5.77 -3.46
C ALA A 29 2.05 5.70 -4.38
N LYS A 30 2.12 6.31 -5.57
CA LYS A 30 1.05 6.27 -6.57
C LYS A 30 0.70 4.83 -6.98
N LEU A 31 1.71 4.02 -7.30
CA LEU A 31 1.50 2.62 -7.68
C LEU A 31 0.88 1.79 -6.55
N LYS A 32 1.33 2.02 -5.31
CA LYS A 32 0.77 1.38 -4.11
C LYS A 32 -0.73 1.69 -3.96
N TRP A 33 -1.11 2.96 -4.09
CA TRP A 33 -2.52 3.38 -4.00
C TRP A 33 -3.37 2.87 -5.18
N GLN A 34 -2.82 2.85 -6.40
CA GLN A 34 -3.50 2.26 -7.56
C GLN A 34 -3.77 0.77 -7.36
N TRP A 35 -2.80 0.02 -6.84
CA TRP A 35 -2.97 -1.38 -6.51
C TRP A 35 -4.02 -1.58 -5.42
N ALA A 36 -3.97 -0.77 -4.35
CA ALA A 36 -4.96 -0.84 -3.27
C ALA A 36 -6.39 -0.59 -3.78
N GLY A 37 -6.60 0.46 -4.58
CA GLY A 37 -7.90 0.74 -5.19
C GLY A 37 -8.38 -0.37 -6.12
N ARG A 38 -7.48 -1.01 -6.89
CA ARG A 38 -7.83 -2.17 -7.72
C ARG A 38 -8.25 -3.37 -6.89
N ILE A 39 -7.61 -3.59 -5.75
CA ILE A 39 -7.95 -4.68 -4.83
C ILE A 39 -9.33 -4.43 -4.21
N VAL A 40 -9.61 -3.24 -3.67
CA VAL A 40 -10.90 -2.91 -3.03
C VAL A 40 -12.09 -3.07 -3.99
N ARG A 41 -11.92 -2.73 -5.28
CA ARG A 41 -12.99 -2.87 -6.28
C ARG A 41 -13.26 -4.33 -6.70
N ARG A 42 -12.39 -5.29 -6.36
CA ARG A 42 -12.61 -6.70 -6.69
C ARG A 42 -13.64 -7.33 -5.74
N LYS A 43 -14.66 -7.96 -6.30
CA LYS A 43 -15.72 -8.70 -5.58
C LYS A 43 -15.59 -10.22 -5.71
N ASP A 44 -14.41 -10.72 -6.07
CA ASP A 44 -14.17 -12.14 -6.38
C ASP A 44 -13.85 -13.00 -5.13
N GLY A 45 -14.17 -12.51 -3.93
CA GLY A 45 -14.00 -13.25 -2.67
C GLY A 45 -12.55 -13.57 -2.29
N ARG A 46 -11.56 -13.04 -3.02
CA ARG A 46 -10.14 -13.27 -2.74
C ARG A 46 -9.71 -12.59 -1.43
N TRP A 47 -8.55 -12.98 -0.93
CA TRP A 47 -8.00 -12.45 0.33
C TRP A 47 -7.53 -11.00 0.25
N GLY A 48 -7.35 -10.43 -0.95
CA GLY A 48 -6.79 -9.09 -1.16
C GLY A 48 -7.53 -7.99 -0.39
N PRO A 49 -8.86 -7.85 -0.55
CA PRO A 49 -9.65 -6.90 0.25
C PRO A 49 -9.49 -7.11 1.76
N LYS A 50 -9.49 -8.37 2.22
CA LYS A 50 -9.32 -8.72 3.65
C LYS A 50 -7.96 -8.28 4.22
N VAL A 51 -6.92 -8.18 3.39
CA VAL A 51 -5.61 -7.68 3.81
C VAL A 51 -5.54 -6.16 3.84
N LEU A 52 -6.27 -5.47 2.96
CA LEU A 52 -6.39 -4.00 3.03
C LEU A 52 -7.24 -3.54 4.21
N GLU A 53 -8.30 -4.29 4.52
CA GLU A 53 -9.18 -4.04 5.67
C GLU A 53 -8.57 -4.53 6.99
N TRP A 54 -7.41 -5.19 6.94
CA TRP A 54 -6.77 -5.74 8.12
C TRP A 54 -6.36 -4.63 9.09
N GLN A 55 -7.06 -4.55 10.22
CA GLN A 55 -6.70 -3.65 11.31
C GLN A 55 -5.80 -4.37 12.32
N ARG A 56 -4.76 -3.66 12.76
CA ARG A 56 -3.96 -4.11 13.91
C ARG A 56 -4.91 -4.38 15.07
N ARG A 57 -4.78 -5.56 15.69
CA ARG A 57 -5.54 -5.91 16.89
C ARG A 57 -5.08 -5.02 18.03
N THR A 58 -5.81 -3.94 18.28
CA THR A 58 -5.61 -3.09 19.45
C THR A 58 -6.31 -3.76 20.64
N GLY A 59 -5.61 -4.67 21.32
CA GLY A 59 -6.18 -5.40 22.46
C GLY A 59 -5.34 -6.60 22.92
N LYS A 60 -5.61 -7.10 24.12
CA LYS A 60 -4.99 -8.34 24.63
C LYS A 60 -5.56 -9.54 23.87
N ARG A 61 -4.71 -10.53 23.59
CA ARG A 61 -5.12 -11.79 22.95
C ARG A 61 -6.07 -12.54 23.89
N ASN A 62 -7.16 -13.08 23.36
CA ASN A 62 -8.03 -13.98 24.13
C ASN A 62 -7.21 -15.18 24.62
N VAL A 63 -7.40 -15.55 25.88
CA VAL A 63 -6.78 -16.74 26.47
C VAL A 63 -7.51 -17.97 25.91
N GLY A 64 -6.82 -18.81 25.14
CA GLY A 64 -7.42 -19.97 24.47
C GLY A 64 -6.76 -20.33 23.14
N ARG A 65 -7.36 -21.28 22.40
CA ARG A 65 -6.80 -21.84 21.17
C ARG A 65 -6.59 -20.74 20.12
N PRO A 66 -5.37 -20.61 19.55
CA PRO A 66 -5.12 -19.76 18.41
C PRO A 66 -6.09 -20.02 17.25
N PRO A 67 -6.58 -18.98 16.54
CA PRO A 67 -7.26 -19.19 15.27
C PRO A 67 -6.32 -19.96 14.33
N THR A 68 -6.84 -21.03 13.73
CA THR A 68 -6.05 -21.92 12.87
C THR A 68 -5.97 -21.37 11.45
N ARG A 69 -6.95 -20.56 11.03
CA ARG A 69 -6.99 -19.92 9.72
C ARG A 69 -6.95 -18.41 9.86
N TRP A 70 -6.28 -17.76 8.91
CA TRP A 70 -6.19 -16.30 8.85
C TRP A 70 -7.55 -15.62 8.73
N THR A 71 -8.52 -16.25 8.06
CA THR A 71 -9.90 -15.77 7.94
C THR A 71 -10.62 -15.66 9.28
N ASP A 72 -10.28 -16.52 10.24
CA ASP A 72 -10.89 -16.55 11.57
C ASP A 72 -10.44 -15.33 12.39
N VAL A 73 -9.25 -14.78 12.08
CA VAL A 73 -8.77 -13.52 12.65
C VAL A 73 -9.56 -12.33 12.10
N ALA A 74 -9.87 -12.35 10.80
CA ALA A 74 -10.61 -11.28 10.11
C ALA A 74 -12.10 -11.24 10.50
N GLY A 75 -12.72 -12.40 10.76
CA GLY A 75 -14.12 -12.49 11.19
C GLY A 75 -14.40 -11.97 12.61
N LEU A 76 -13.36 -11.72 13.41
CA LEU A 76 -13.46 -11.20 14.79
C LEU A 76 -13.44 -9.66 14.87
N GLN A 77 -13.36 -8.95 13.74
CA GLN A 77 -13.32 -7.49 13.68
C GLN A 77 -14.52 -6.96 12.90
N LYS A 78 -15.69 -6.84 13.55
CA LYS A 78 -16.74 -5.93 13.08
C LYS A 78 -16.57 -4.60 13.81
N THR A 79 -16.03 -3.58 13.16
CA THR A 79 -16.43 -2.16 13.35
C THR A 79 -15.67 -1.24 12.36
N TYR A 80 -16.40 -0.25 11.84
CA TYR A 80 -15.99 0.85 10.94
C TYR A 80 -15.65 0.54 9.47
N VAL A 81 -16.63 -0.01 8.73
CA VAL A 81 -16.71 0.17 7.26
C VAL A 81 -17.69 1.31 6.92
N GLN A 82 -17.54 2.47 7.56
CA GLN A 82 -18.40 3.65 7.30
C GLN A 82 -17.66 4.99 7.14
N GLN A 83 -16.32 5.04 7.19
CA GLN A 83 -15.58 6.31 7.04
C GLN A 83 -14.82 6.48 5.70
N TRP A 84 -14.76 5.45 4.84
CA TRP A 84 -13.91 5.49 3.64
C TRP A 84 -14.65 5.83 2.33
N THR A 85 -15.94 6.14 2.41
CA THR A 85 -16.76 6.56 1.26
C THR A 85 -17.01 8.07 1.17
N SER A 86 -16.52 8.87 2.12
CA SER A 86 -16.75 10.34 2.13
C SER A 86 -15.56 11.19 1.67
N ILE A 87 -14.51 10.60 1.08
CA ILE A 87 -13.33 11.33 0.59
C ILE A 87 -13.04 10.96 -0.89
N SER A 88 -14.07 10.85 -1.73
CA SER A 88 -13.93 10.80 -3.18
C SER A 88 -14.97 11.67 -3.85
#